data_AF-M5K0D4-F1
#
_entry.id   AF-M5K0D4-F1
#
_cell.length_a   1.000
_cell.length_b   1.000
_cell.length_c   1.000
_cell.angle_alpha   90.00
_cell.angle_beta   90.00
_cell.angle_gamma   90.00
#
_symmetry.space_group_name_H-M   'P 1'
#
loop_
_entity.id
_entity.type
_entity.pdbx_description
1 polymer ?
#
loop_
_entity_poly.entity_id
_entity_poly.type
_entity_poly.pdbx_seq_one_letter_code
_entity_poly.pdbx_strand_id
1 'polypeptide(L)'
;MTGIDIVIALVRCLNLAGLATFAGAVFLRILVVPGVKSEGKTTAFLRMWCRFCGYFVAVSAFGLALWVPLQFSLLSGANSFSDALAFLPSGLLGTAFGIASCLRALAIVLLVLLLPHAEKSPTIRILLFLIAVLALGLQMRMGHAAAADGLWLPSAVAAHVIAGSLWFGSLLPLYLLLRVSRDSGLQVARRFSRFGIVFVTFLIAGAAIAGWVLTGGVPGLIGTSYGKIIIIKVVLLAFMLMIAALNRFRLSADGRSGQGLRYALIFEMIIGLAVFFAASLLATQPPAVHENIIWPFDYRLRDNILSDPLLADAAWRSFKPLPVALLIGIGCLFLPKWRWQAVIVVAFAGLIFFQPPRTELFLQDANEASFLRSPTSYTSIAIARGAAAFGSNCASCHGNDGRGRGEQATGDPIWPPDLTAPLFADRRDGEFFWTIMHGKELQDSRQSMPGFESVLDAKTAWSLVDYIRTIASARTISLPAPDGAVYPASSPRIAVYCGGKLHEVGRQHDNFWLLLLEDKHLEVFALDSNGIATECDVSDQTAAVVMRLLTPTADGASFLVDQNGWIRFRWLGHEKPEPSVLKAAVSKVRTNPVSLSNRGHHS
;
A
#
# COMPACT_ATOMS: atom_id res chain seq x y z
N MET A 1 12.94 9.45 -11.49
CA MET A 1 12.49 10.83 -11.18
C MET A 1 12.98 11.77 -12.26
N THR A 2 12.07 12.52 -12.84
CA THR A 2 12.34 13.57 -13.83
C THR A 2 12.47 14.94 -13.15
N GLY A 3 12.99 15.94 -13.86
CA GLY A 3 13.05 17.31 -13.34
C GLY A 3 11.67 17.90 -13.02
N ILE A 4 10.65 17.56 -13.80
CA ILE A 4 9.27 18.04 -13.60
C ILE A 4 8.64 17.47 -12.31
N ASP A 5 8.97 16.24 -11.93
CA ASP A 5 8.51 15.63 -10.67
C ASP A 5 8.98 16.44 -9.45
N ILE A 6 10.22 16.94 -9.50
CA ILE A 6 10.83 17.74 -8.44
C ILE A 6 10.12 19.10 -8.36
N VAL A 7 9.86 19.75 -9.50
CA VAL A 7 9.17 21.05 -9.54
C VAL A 7 7.76 20.91 -8.95
N ILE A 8 7.01 19.88 -9.35
CA ILE A 8 5.67 19.60 -8.82
C ILE A 8 5.72 19.34 -7.31
N ALA A 9 6.69 18.55 -6.85
CA ALA A 9 6.88 18.31 -5.43
C ALA A 9 7.19 19.60 -4.65
N LEU A 10 7.99 20.51 -5.22
CA LEU A 10 8.31 21.80 -4.60
C LEU A 10 7.07 22.70 -4.46
N VAL A 11 6.29 22.92 -5.54
CA VAL A 11 5.11 23.78 -5.47
C VAL A 11 4.00 23.19 -4.60
N ARG A 12 3.86 21.86 -4.58
CA ARG A 12 3.00 21.15 -3.63
C ARG A 12 3.47 21.32 -2.19
N CYS A 13 4.78 21.27 -1.95
CA CYS A 13 5.37 21.51 -0.63
C CYS A 13 5.08 22.94 -0.17
N LEU A 14 5.16 23.95 -1.05
CA LEU A 14 4.80 25.33 -0.73
C LEU A 14 3.32 25.45 -0.33
N ASN A 15 2.41 24.81 -1.08
CA ASN A 15 0.99 24.78 -0.74
C ASN A 15 0.75 24.21 0.66
N LEU A 16 1.28 23.01 0.93
CA LEU A 16 1.10 22.30 2.18
C LEU A 16 1.77 23.00 3.36
N ALA A 17 3.02 23.46 3.22
CA ALA A 17 3.76 24.12 4.28
C ALA A 17 3.16 25.48 4.64
N GLY A 18 2.68 26.25 3.65
CA GLY A 18 1.97 27.51 3.88
C GLY A 18 0.68 27.30 4.67
N LEU A 19 -0.16 26.35 4.24
CA LEU A 19 -1.40 26.04 4.94
C LEU A 19 -1.17 25.44 6.33
N ALA A 20 -0.15 24.59 6.49
CA ALA A 20 0.25 24.02 7.76
C ALA A 20 0.69 25.11 8.75
N THR A 21 1.57 26.03 8.32
CA THR A 21 2.05 27.13 9.15
C THR A 21 0.91 28.06 9.57
N PHE A 22 -0.03 28.34 8.67
CA PHE A 22 -1.24 29.08 9.02
C PHE A 22 -2.09 28.34 10.06
N ALA A 23 -2.40 27.06 9.83
CA ALA A 23 -3.22 26.26 10.74
C ALA A 23 -2.59 26.13 12.14
N GLY A 24 -1.28 25.86 12.20
CA GLY A 24 -0.52 25.77 13.45
C GLY A 24 -0.43 27.10 14.20
N ALA A 25 -0.28 28.22 13.47
CA ALA A 25 -0.31 29.56 14.06
C ALA A 25 -1.66 29.87 14.73
N VAL A 26 -2.77 29.59 14.05
CA VAL A 26 -4.11 29.79 14.63
C VAL A 26 -4.33 28.83 15.81
N PHE A 27 -3.99 27.55 15.65
CA PHE A 27 -4.05 26.52 16.70
C PHE A 27 -3.37 26.95 17.99
N LEU A 28 -2.11 27.41 17.91
CA LEU A 28 -1.35 27.89 19.07
C LEU A 28 -2.12 29.00 19.80
N ARG A 29 -2.65 29.95 19.04
CA ARG A 29 -3.39 31.10 19.59
C ARG A 29 -4.71 30.71 20.25
N ILE A 30 -5.45 29.75 19.69
CA ILE A 30 -6.79 29.39 20.18
C ILE A 30 -6.78 28.31 21.27
N LEU A 31 -5.81 27.40 21.28
CA LEU A 31 -5.85 26.21 22.15
C LEU A 31 -4.68 26.12 23.13
N VAL A 32 -3.53 26.72 22.84
CA VAL A 32 -2.33 26.54 23.68
C VAL A 32 -2.04 27.78 24.53
N VAL A 33 -2.13 28.96 23.93
CA VAL A 33 -1.87 30.27 24.57
C VAL A 33 -2.92 30.67 25.63
N PRO A 34 -4.24 30.38 25.49
CA PRO A 34 -5.22 30.81 26.49
C PRO A 34 -4.90 30.26 27.89
N GLY A 35 -4.82 31.14 28.90
CA GLY A 35 -4.46 30.78 30.27
C GLY A 35 -2.95 30.79 30.56
N VAL A 36 -2.12 31.32 29.66
CA VAL A 36 -0.76 31.77 29.97
C VAL A 36 -0.82 33.21 30.50
N LYS A 37 -0.06 33.54 31.55
CA LYS A 37 -0.02 34.92 32.08
C LYS A 37 0.46 35.86 30.97
N SER A 38 -0.43 36.73 30.53
CA SER A 38 -0.25 37.53 29.33
C SER A 38 0.44 38.86 29.65
N GLU A 39 1.75 38.94 29.42
CA GLU A 39 2.48 40.20 29.38
C GLU A 39 2.09 41.04 28.15
N GLY A 40 2.19 42.38 28.23
CA GLY A 40 1.88 43.27 27.10
C GLY A 40 2.68 42.98 25.82
N LYS A 41 3.91 42.43 25.95
CA LYS A 41 4.73 41.97 24.82
C LYS A 41 4.12 40.75 24.12
N THR A 42 3.49 39.85 24.87
CA THR A 42 2.86 38.64 24.34
C THR A 42 1.62 38.99 23.51
N THR A 43 0.79 39.93 23.97
CA THR A 43 -0.39 40.39 23.22
C THR A 43 -0.01 41.17 21.96
N ALA A 44 1.04 41.99 22.03
CA ALA A 44 1.59 42.68 20.86
C ALA A 44 2.11 41.69 19.80
N PHE A 45 2.86 40.67 20.22
CA PHE A 45 3.32 39.60 19.33
C PHE A 45 2.15 38.86 18.67
N LEU A 46 1.12 38.46 19.42
CA LEU A 46 -0.01 37.72 18.85
C LEU A 46 -0.78 38.54 17.80
N ARG A 47 -0.89 39.86 17.97
CA ARG A 47 -1.47 40.77 16.96
C ARG A 47 -0.59 40.84 15.71
N MET A 48 0.70 41.13 15.89
CA MET A 48 1.67 41.15 14.80
C MET A 48 1.65 39.82 14.01
N TRP A 49 1.73 38.69 14.71
CA TRP A 49 1.74 37.36 14.12
C TRP A 49 0.49 37.06 13.30
N CYS A 50 -0.69 37.53 13.74
CA CYS A 50 -1.94 37.42 12.99
C CYS A 50 -1.88 38.07 11.61
N ARG A 51 -1.18 39.21 11.50
CA ARG A 51 -1.00 39.90 10.22
C ARG A 51 -0.02 39.15 9.33
N PHE A 52 1.05 38.60 9.92
CA PHE A 52 2.00 37.76 9.19
C PHE A 52 1.39 36.44 8.67
N CYS A 53 0.33 35.94 9.30
CA CYS A 53 -0.41 34.77 8.79
C CYS A 53 -0.87 34.94 7.33
N GLY A 54 -1.12 36.17 6.87
CA GLY A 54 -1.51 36.45 5.48
C GLY A 54 -0.46 36.02 4.45
N TYR A 55 0.84 36.13 4.78
CA TYR A 55 1.91 35.67 3.89
C TYR A 55 1.87 34.16 3.69
N PHE A 56 1.57 33.38 4.74
CA PHE A 56 1.48 31.92 4.62
C PHE A 56 0.25 31.48 3.80
N VAL A 57 -0.86 32.23 3.89
CA VAL A 57 -2.01 32.02 3.00
C VAL A 57 -1.65 32.35 1.55
N ALA A 58 -0.89 33.43 1.31
CA ALA A 58 -0.41 33.79 -0.03
C ALA A 58 0.56 32.76 -0.62
N VAL A 59 1.52 32.26 0.17
CA VAL A 59 2.42 31.16 -0.23
C VAL A 59 1.61 29.91 -0.56
N SER A 60 0.58 29.60 0.24
CA SER A 60 -0.31 28.47 -0.02
C SER A 60 -1.08 28.64 -1.33
N ALA A 61 -1.63 29.84 -1.58
CA ALA A 61 -2.33 30.17 -2.82
C ALA A 61 -1.43 30.06 -4.05
N PHE A 62 -0.21 30.60 -3.97
CA PHE A 62 0.80 30.51 -5.03
C PHE A 62 1.18 29.05 -5.32
N GLY A 63 1.44 28.25 -4.27
CA GLY A 63 1.72 26.84 -4.41
C GLY A 63 0.58 26.07 -5.10
N LEU A 64 -0.68 26.35 -4.74
CA LEU A 64 -1.84 25.70 -5.36
C LEU A 64 -2.00 26.08 -6.84
N ALA A 65 -1.86 27.38 -7.14
CA ALA A 65 -2.02 27.93 -8.48
C ALA A 65 -1.00 27.39 -9.48
N LEU A 66 0.22 27.06 -9.02
CA LEU A 66 1.24 26.41 -9.86
C LEU A 66 1.09 24.89 -9.86
N TRP A 67 0.82 24.28 -8.71
CA TRP A 67 0.78 22.82 -8.58
C TRP A 67 -0.32 22.19 -9.43
N VAL A 68 -1.54 22.70 -9.35
CA VAL A 68 -2.71 22.06 -9.97
C VAL A 68 -2.58 21.99 -11.50
N PRO A 69 -2.23 23.07 -12.22
CA PRO A 69 -2.02 23.01 -13.66
C PRO A 69 -0.87 22.08 -14.07
N LEU A 70 0.26 22.11 -13.35
CA LEU A 70 1.38 21.22 -13.63
C LEU A 70 1.01 19.74 -13.44
N GLN A 71 0.22 19.43 -12.41
CA GLN A 71 -0.26 18.08 -12.17
C GLN A 71 -1.21 17.61 -13.28
N PHE A 72 -2.12 18.46 -13.75
CA PHE A 72 -3.01 18.11 -14.86
C PHE A 72 -2.24 17.95 -16.19
N SER A 73 -1.21 18.76 -16.42
CA SER A 73 -0.34 18.60 -17.60
C SER A 73 0.34 17.23 -17.62
N LEU A 74 0.75 16.70 -16.47
CA LEU A 74 1.29 15.33 -16.39
C LEU A 74 0.22 14.27 -16.61
N LEU A 75 -0.97 14.46 -16.04
CA LEU A 75 -2.05 13.46 -16.12
C LEU A 75 -2.67 13.36 -17.51
N SER A 76 -2.74 14.46 -18.26
CA SER A 76 -3.31 14.46 -19.62
C SER A 76 -2.36 13.94 -20.68
N GLY A 77 -1.07 13.76 -20.38
CA GLY A 77 -0.05 13.46 -21.38
C GLY A 77 0.10 14.56 -22.43
N ALA A 78 -0.30 15.79 -22.11
CA ALA A 78 -0.30 16.91 -23.04
C ALA A 78 1.12 17.24 -23.53
N ASN A 79 1.28 17.35 -24.85
CA ASN A 79 2.55 17.70 -25.48
C ASN A 79 2.78 19.23 -25.53
N SER A 80 1.76 20.03 -25.21
CA SER A 80 1.83 21.49 -25.20
C SER A 80 1.08 22.11 -24.02
N PHE A 81 1.46 23.35 -23.67
CA PHE A 81 0.80 24.10 -22.59
C PHE A 81 -0.67 24.43 -22.92
N SER A 82 -1.01 24.66 -24.20
CA SER A 82 -2.38 24.90 -24.63
C SER A 82 -3.27 23.67 -24.44
N ASP A 83 -2.76 22.47 -24.73
CA ASP A 83 -3.51 21.22 -24.56
C ASP A 83 -3.77 20.94 -23.07
N ALA A 84 -2.77 21.21 -22.22
CA ALA A 84 -2.94 21.13 -20.77
C ALA A 84 -4.00 22.11 -20.26
N LEU A 85 -4.05 23.34 -20.78
CA LEU A 85 -5.03 24.35 -20.40
C LEU A 85 -6.45 23.97 -20.86
N ALA A 86 -6.58 23.40 -22.06
CA ALA A 86 -7.87 22.93 -22.59
C ALA A 86 -8.46 21.78 -21.77
N PHE A 87 -7.62 20.95 -21.14
CA PHE A 87 -8.06 19.86 -20.27
C PHE A 87 -8.46 20.31 -18.86
N LEU A 88 -8.10 21.52 -18.42
CA LEU A 88 -8.36 21.96 -17.04
C LEU A 88 -9.84 21.94 -16.64
N PRO A 89 -10.80 22.44 -17.45
CA PRO A 89 -12.20 22.48 -17.01
C PRO A 89 -12.78 21.07 -16.78
N SER A 90 -12.52 20.14 -17.70
CA SER A 90 -12.97 18.75 -17.58
C SER A 90 -12.21 18.01 -16.48
N GLY A 91 -10.91 18.24 -16.33
CA GLY A 91 -10.11 17.68 -15.24
C GLY A 91 -10.54 18.17 -13.85
N LEU A 92 -10.79 19.47 -13.70
CA LEU A 92 -11.17 20.09 -12.43
C LEU A 92 -12.55 19.65 -11.95
N LEU A 93 -13.53 19.55 -12.84
CA LEU A 93 -14.90 19.20 -12.47
C LEU A 93 -15.21 17.71 -12.60
N GLY A 94 -14.46 16.99 -13.45
CA GLY A 94 -14.68 15.57 -13.72
C GLY A 94 -13.86 14.62 -12.84
N THR A 95 -12.95 15.12 -12.01
CA THR A 95 -12.10 14.26 -11.16
C THR A 95 -12.20 14.61 -9.67
N ALA A 96 -12.06 13.60 -8.81
CA ALA A 96 -12.02 13.79 -7.36
C ALA A 96 -10.85 14.71 -6.92
N PHE A 97 -9.70 14.60 -7.60
CA PHE A 97 -8.55 15.48 -7.39
C PHE A 97 -8.88 16.93 -7.74
N GLY A 98 -9.54 17.15 -8.88
CA GLY A 98 -9.96 18.46 -9.36
C GLY A 98 -10.94 19.15 -8.41
N ILE A 99 -12.00 18.45 -8.02
CA ILE A 99 -13.01 18.96 -7.07
C ILE A 99 -12.36 19.33 -5.74
N ALA A 100 -11.48 18.47 -5.22
CA ALA A 100 -10.77 18.74 -3.97
C ALA A 100 -9.82 19.95 -4.09
N SER A 101 -9.20 20.16 -5.26
CA SER A 101 -8.37 21.33 -5.55
C SER A 101 -9.18 22.62 -5.59
N CYS A 102 -10.37 22.61 -6.21
CA CYS A 102 -11.31 23.73 -6.22
C CYS A 102 -11.81 24.07 -4.80
N LEU A 103 -12.18 23.06 -4.01
CA LEU A 103 -12.60 23.26 -2.61
C LEU A 103 -11.45 23.82 -1.75
N ARG A 104 -10.21 23.39 -1.99
CA ARG A 104 -9.03 23.95 -1.31
C ARG A 104 -8.77 25.39 -1.74
N ALA A 105 -8.96 25.74 -3.02
CA ALA A 105 -8.87 27.13 -3.49
C ALA A 105 -9.93 28.02 -2.83
N LEU A 106 -11.19 27.55 -2.76
CA LEU A 106 -12.27 28.24 -2.06
C LEU A 106 -11.92 28.46 -0.58
N ALA A 107 -11.41 27.43 0.10
CA ALA A 107 -10.98 27.56 1.48
C ALA A 107 -9.90 28.64 1.65
N ILE A 108 -8.89 28.69 0.77
CA ILE A 108 -7.85 29.73 0.78
C ILE A 108 -8.45 31.13 0.59
N VAL A 109 -9.40 31.31 -0.34
CA VAL A 109 -10.10 32.59 -0.54
C VAL A 109 -10.83 33.00 0.74
N LEU A 110 -11.57 32.08 1.37
CA LEU A 110 -12.25 32.36 2.63
C LEU A 110 -11.28 32.73 3.75
N LEU A 111 -10.11 32.09 3.82
CA LEU A 111 -9.06 32.45 4.78
C LEU A 111 -8.58 33.90 4.55
N VAL A 112 -8.35 34.32 3.31
CA VAL A 112 -7.94 35.70 2.99
C VAL A 112 -9.02 36.71 3.42
N LEU A 113 -10.28 36.45 3.11
CA LEU A 113 -11.39 37.37 3.41
C LEU A 113 -11.66 37.50 4.93
N LEU A 114 -11.53 36.42 5.68
CA LEU A 114 -11.84 36.38 7.11
C LEU A 114 -10.67 36.81 7.99
N LEU A 115 -9.42 36.71 7.52
CA LEU A 115 -8.22 36.99 8.30
C LEU A 115 -8.19 38.41 8.92
N PRO A 116 -8.56 39.51 8.22
CA PRO A 116 -8.58 40.85 8.81
C PRO A 116 -9.52 40.98 10.03
N HIS A 117 -10.54 40.14 10.11
CA HIS A 117 -11.55 40.15 11.16
C HIS A 117 -11.16 39.27 12.37
N ALA A 118 -10.09 38.48 12.25
CA ALA A 118 -9.64 37.54 13.28
C ALA A 118 -9.15 38.21 14.58
N GLU A 119 -8.69 39.46 14.52
CA GLU A 119 -8.30 40.22 15.71
C GLU A 119 -9.52 40.55 16.59
N LYS A 120 -10.64 40.91 15.95
CA LYS A 120 -11.84 41.43 16.61
C LYS A 120 -12.73 40.33 17.21
N SER A 121 -12.79 39.16 16.59
CA SER A 121 -13.73 38.09 17.00
C SER A 121 -13.06 36.75 17.27
N PRO A 122 -13.29 36.12 18.44
CA PRO A 122 -12.84 34.75 18.71
C PRO A 122 -13.50 33.72 17.80
N THR A 123 -14.77 33.91 17.45
CA THR A 123 -15.52 33.02 16.57
C THR A 123 -14.88 32.94 15.18
N ILE A 124 -14.42 34.07 14.66
CA ILE A 124 -13.72 34.12 13.36
C ILE A 124 -12.40 33.35 13.41
N ARG A 125 -11.68 33.39 14.54
CA ARG A 125 -10.45 32.58 14.71
C ARG A 125 -10.73 31.09 14.69
N ILE A 126 -11.82 30.65 15.33
CA ILE A 126 -12.26 29.26 15.30
C ILE A 126 -12.65 28.87 13.87
N LEU A 127 -13.41 29.72 13.17
CA LEU A 127 -13.80 29.47 11.79
C LEU A 127 -12.59 29.35 10.85
N LEU A 128 -11.60 30.26 10.95
CA LEU A 128 -10.34 30.17 10.20
C LEU A 128 -9.60 28.87 10.47
N PHE A 129 -9.54 28.44 11.73
CA PHE A 129 -8.94 27.16 12.10
C PHE A 129 -9.66 25.98 11.45
N LEU A 130 -11.00 25.94 11.54
CA LEU A 130 -11.81 24.87 10.94
C LEU A 130 -11.65 24.83 9.42
N ILE A 131 -11.65 25.99 8.75
CA ILE A 131 -11.44 26.07 7.30
C ILE A 131 -10.04 25.56 6.94
N ALA A 132 -9.00 25.94 7.69
CA ALA A 132 -7.63 25.47 7.42
C ALA A 132 -7.48 23.96 7.65
N VAL A 133 -8.08 23.41 8.71
CA VAL A 133 -8.07 21.96 8.98
C VAL A 133 -8.85 21.20 7.91
N LEU A 134 -10.02 21.70 7.48
CA LEU A 134 -10.78 21.10 6.38
C LEU A 134 -9.97 21.11 5.09
N ALA A 135 -9.33 22.25 4.76
CA ALA A 135 -8.47 22.37 3.59
C ALA A 135 -7.29 21.39 3.62
N LEU A 136 -6.67 21.16 4.79
CA LEU A 136 -5.65 20.13 4.97
C LEU A 136 -6.25 18.72 4.82
N GLY A 137 -7.43 18.47 5.39
CA GLY A 137 -8.15 17.19 5.33
C GLY A 137 -8.53 16.77 3.90
N LEU A 138 -8.79 17.73 3.00
CA LEU A 138 -9.03 17.45 1.57
C LEU A 138 -7.88 16.69 0.90
N GLN A 139 -6.69 16.62 1.53
CA GLN A 139 -5.56 15.83 1.05
C GLN A 139 -5.91 14.35 0.82
N MET A 140 -6.91 13.83 1.54
CA MET A 140 -7.43 12.47 1.37
C MET A 140 -7.99 12.18 -0.04
N ARG A 141 -8.35 13.22 -0.80
CA ARG A 141 -8.83 13.12 -2.20
C ARG A 141 -7.76 13.52 -3.23
N MET A 142 -6.58 13.92 -2.77
CA MET A 142 -5.49 14.46 -3.60
C MET A 142 -4.22 13.60 -3.58
N GLY A 143 -4.36 12.29 -3.37
CA GLY A 143 -3.24 11.35 -3.38
C GLY A 143 -3.72 9.91 -3.56
N HIS A 144 -2.78 8.98 -3.64
CA HIS A 144 -3.05 7.57 -3.98
C HIS A 144 -4.03 6.86 -3.04
N ALA A 145 -4.07 7.28 -1.77
CA ALA A 145 -5.06 6.76 -0.82
C ALA A 145 -6.51 7.01 -1.26
N ALA A 146 -6.76 8.03 -2.10
CA ALA A 146 -8.08 8.34 -2.63
C ALA A 146 -8.65 7.25 -3.56
N ALA A 147 -7.78 6.42 -4.13
CA ALA A 147 -8.16 5.31 -5.02
C ALA A 147 -8.44 4.00 -4.26
N ALA A 148 -8.27 3.98 -2.94
CA ALA A 148 -8.54 2.79 -2.14
C ALA A 148 -10.03 2.56 -1.90
N ASP A 149 -10.40 1.30 -1.73
CA ASP A 149 -11.76 0.89 -1.42
C ASP A 149 -12.15 1.36 0.00
N GLY A 150 -13.12 2.27 0.05
CA GLY A 150 -13.66 2.84 1.29
C GLY A 150 -12.92 4.07 1.82
N LEU A 151 -13.42 4.62 2.92
CA LEU A 151 -12.95 5.90 3.47
C LEU A 151 -11.84 5.77 4.54
N TRP A 152 -11.57 4.56 5.03
CA TRP A 152 -10.68 4.35 6.18
C TRP A 152 -9.23 4.75 5.89
N LEU A 153 -8.66 4.31 4.75
CA LEU A 153 -7.29 4.67 4.36
C LEU A 153 -7.17 6.17 4.01
N PRO A 154 -8.03 6.76 3.16
CA PRO A 154 -8.05 8.21 2.96
C PRO A 154 -8.13 9.00 4.28
N SER A 155 -8.96 8.55 5.23
CA SER A 155 -9.15 9.23 6.52
C SER A 155 -7.91 9.11 7.41
N ALA A 156 -7.23 7.96 7.43
CA ALA A 156 -5.97 7.78 8.13
C ALA A 156 -4.88 8.72 7.58
N VAL A 157 -4.82 8.89 6.26
CA VAL A 157 -3.92 9.85 5.61
C VAL A 157 -4.31 11.30 5.94
N ALA A 158 -5.60 11.64 5.97
CA ALA A 158 -6.07 12.97 6.40
C ALA A 158 -5.60 13.28 7.83
N ALA A 159 -5.83 12.35 8.76
CA ALA A 159 -5.44 12.49 10.15
C ALA A 159 -3.92 12.66 10.30
N HIS A 160 -3.13 11.87 9.57
CA HIS A 160 -1.67 11.99 9.52
C HIS A 160 -1.24 13.39 9.04
N VAL A 161 -1.80 13.88 7.93
CA VAL A 161 -1.44 15.18 7.35
C VAL A 161 -1.85 16.33 8.27
N ILE A 162 -3.05 16.28 8.87
CA ILE A 162 -3.52 17.30 9.81
C ILE A 162 -2.62 17.32 11.05
N ALA A 163 -2.31 16.16 11.65
CA ALA A 163 -1.45 16.07 12.82
C ALA A 163 -0.04 16.62 12.55
N GLY A 164 0.57 16.23 11.42
CA GLY A 164 1.87 16.74 11.00
C GLY A 164 1.85 18.25 10.75
N SER A 165 0.77 18.77 10.17
CA SER A 165 0.59 20.20 9.88
C SER A 165 0.42 21.04 11.14
N LEU A 166 -0.37 20.57 12.10
CA LEU A 166 -0.54 21.27 13.38
C LEU A 166 0.73 21.25 14.22
N TRP A 167 1.49 20.15 14.19
CA TRP A 167 2.79 20.09 14.85
C TRP A 167 3.79 21.04 14.18
N PHE A 168 4.10 20.82 12.90
CA PHE A 168 5.09 21.60 12.15
C PHE A 168 4.74 23.09 12.13
N GLY A 169 3.50 23.42 11.81
CA GLY A 169 3.06 24.80 11.66
C GLY A 169 3.04 25.61 12.95
N SER A 170 3.09 24.95 14.10
CA SER A 170 3.17 25.61 15.41
C SER A 170 4.60 25.98 15.81
N LEU A 171 5.63 25.39 15.18
CA LEU A 171 7.03 25.55 15.61
C LEU A 171 7.54 26.99 15.41
N LEU A 172 7.25 27.60 14.26
CA LEU A 172 7.68 28.97 13.94
C LEU A 172 7.08 30.03 14.90
N PRO A 173 5.75 30.08 15.13
CA PRO A 173 5.20 31.00 16.12
C PRO A 173 5.74 30.76 17.53
N LEU A 174 5.96 29.51 17.92
CA LEU A 174 6.53 29.16 19.23
C LEU A 174 7.96 29.68 19.37
N TYR A 175 8.79 29.48 18.34
CA TYR A 175 10.16 29.98 18.29
C TYR A 175 10.23 31.51 18.41
N LEU A 176 9.36 32.22 17.68
CA LEU A 176 9.31 33.68 17.74
C LEU A 176 8.79 34.18 19.08
N LEU A 177 7.80 33.50 19.67
CA LEU A 177 7.31 33.83 21.01
C LEU A 177 8.43 33.69 22.06
N LEU A 178 9.25 32.65 21.97
CA LEU A 178 10.44 32.46 22.83
C LEU A 178 11.49 33.56 22.65
N ARG A 179 11.55 34.24 21.50
CA ARG A 179 12.40 35.41 21.28
C ARG A 179 11.81 36.68 21.89
N VAL A 180 10.49 36.84 21.89
CA VAL A 180 9.80 38.03 22.42
C VAL A 180 9.66 37.99 23.95
N SER A 181 9.19 36.88 24.51
CA SER A 181 9.05 36.67 25.96
C SER A 181 9.45 35.24 26.30
N ARG A 182 10.57 35.11 27.02
CA ARG A 182 11.14 33.81 27.42
C ARG A 182 10.16 33.03 28.29
N ASP A 183 9.57 33.68 29.30
CA ASP A 183 8.76 32.99 30.30
C ASP A 183 7.40 32.54 29.73
N SER A 184 6.75 33.39 28.92
CA SER A 184 5.56 33.01 28.15
C SER A 184 5.88 31.89 27.15
N GLY A 185 6.98 32.01 26.41
CA GLY A 185 7.39 31.00 25.43
C GLY A 185 7.66 29.63 26.05
N LEU A 186 8.31 29.57 27.23
CA LEU A 186 8.53 28.31 27.96
C LEU A 186 7.23 27.70 28.50
N GLN A 187 6.27 28.52 28.94
CA GLN A 187 4.94 28.02 29.33
C GLN A 187 4.17 27.43 28.15
N VAL A 188 4.16 28.13 27.02
CA VAL A 188 3.52 27.66 25.78
C VAL A 188 4.20 26.39 25.27
N ALA A 189 5.54 26.31 25.28
CA ALA A 189 6.28 25.11 24.88
C ALA A 189 5.91 23.88 25.72
N ARG A 190 5.78 24.03 27.05
CA ARG A 190 5.35 22.94 27.94
C ARG A 190 3.94 22.42 27.62
N ARG A 191 3.02 23.33 27.29
CA ARG A 191 1.65 22.94 26.88
C ARG A 191 1.63 22.30 25.50
N PHE A 192 2.34 22.90 24.54
CA PHE A 192 2.49 22.38 23.18
C PHE A 192 3.06 20.97 23.17
N SER A 193 4.03 20.67 24.05
CA SER A 193 4.61 19.33 24.17
C SER A 193 3.58 18.24 24.51
N ARG A 194 2.49 18.55 25.22
CA ARG A 194 1.39 17.58 25.48
C ARG A 194 0.61 17.27 24.20
N PHE A 195 0.32 18.28 23.40
CA PHE A 195 -0.28 18.10 22.07
C PHE A 195 0.66 17.36 21.12
N GLY A 196 1.97 17.61 21.22
CA GLY A 196 2.99 16.91 20.44
C GLY A 196 2.89 15.39 20.56
N ILE A 197 2.63 14.84 21.75
CA ILE A 197 2.44 13.40 21.94
C ILE A 197 1.23 12.90 21.14
N VAL A 198 0.11 13.62 21.19
CA VAL A 198 -1.11 13.27 20.44
C VAL A 198 -0.83 13.30 18.93
N PHE A 199 -0.15 14.35 18.43
CA PHE A 199 0.19 14.46 17.01
C PHE A 199 1.12 13.34 16.55
N VAL A 200 2.14 12.99 17.34
CA VAL A 200 3.05 11.87 17.06
C VAL A 200 2.29 10.55 16.98
N THR A 201 1.32 10.30 17.88
CA THR A 201 0.49 9.09 17.84
C THR A 201 -0.28 8.97 16.52
N PHE A 202 -0.97 10.04 16.09
CA PHE A 202 -1.69 10.04 14.81
C PHE A 202 -0.74 9.92 13.61
N LEU A 203 0.46 10.52 13.68
CA LEU A 203 1.47 10.40 12.64
C LEU A 203 1.95 8.97 12.49
N ILE A 204 2.32 8.30 13.58
CA ILE A 204 2.80 6.91 13.57
C ILE A 204 1.68 5.97 13.10
N ALA A 205 0.47 6.10 13.66
CA ALA A 205 -0.66 5.25 13.28
C ALA A 205 -1.00 5.40 11.79
N GLY A 206 -1.15 6.64 11.31
CA GLY A 206 -1.45 6.90 9.90
C GLY A 206 -0.30 6.48 8.97
N ALA A 207 0.96 6.66 9.37
CA ALA A 207 2.12 6.21 8.61
C ALA A 207 2.22 4.68 8.54
N ALA A 208 1.93 3.98 9.63
CA ALA A 208 1.94 2.52 9.66
C ALA A 208 0.83 1.94 8.76
N ILE A 209 -0.39 2.48 8.87
CA ILE A 209 -1.53 2.05 8.05
C ILE A 209 -1.24 2.32 6.57
N ALA A 210 -0.93 3.57 6.21
CA ALA A 210 -0.70 3.94 4.82
C ALA A 210 0.56 3.29 4.25
N GLY A 211 1.63 3.21 5.03
CA GLY A 211 2.88 2.55 4.65
C GLY A 211 2.67 1.09 4.34
N TRP A 212 1.98 0.33 5.21
CA TRP A 212 1.73 -1.09 4.99
C TRP A 212 0.94 -1.35 3.70
N VAL A 213 -0.16 -0.61 3.51
CA VAL A 213 -1.07 -0.80 2.38
C VAL A 213 -0.45 -0.35 1.06
N LEU A 214 0.17 0.84 1.03
CA LEU A 214 0.68 1.42 -0.22
C LEU A 214 2.04 0.84 -0.64
N THR A 215 2.76 0.19 0.27
CA THR A 215 4.00 -0.54 -0.06
C THR A 215 3.80 -2.01 -0.36
N GLY A 216 2.66 -2.62 0.01
CA GLY A 216 2.50 -4.06 -0.14
C GLY A 216 3.44 -4.86 0.76
N GLY A 217 3.92 -4.25 1.85
CA GLY A 217 4.82 -4.87 2.83
C GLY A 217 6.30 -4.52 2.65
N VAL A 218 7.14 -5.27 3.35
CA VAL A 218 8.60 -5.04 3.42
C VAL A 218 9.29 -5.04 2.06
N PRO A 219 8.96 -5.96 1.12
CA PRO A 219 9.57 -5.96 -0.21
C PRO A 219 9.37 -4.64 -0.96
N GLY A 220 8.14 -4.11 -0.98
CA GLY A 220 7.88 -2.83 -1.63
C GLY A 220 8.44 -1.65 -0.85
N LEU A 221 8.60 -1.72 0.47
CA LEU A 221 9.26 -0.66 1.25
C LEU A 221 10.75 -0.52 0.89
N ILE A 222 11.45 -1.62 0.63
CA ILE A 222 12.89 -1.63 0.38
C ILE A 222 13.21 -1.53 -1.11
N GLY A 223 12.49 -2.30 -1.94
CA GLY A 223 12.84 -2.53 -3.33
C GLY A 223 12.23 -1.55 -4.34
N THR A 224 11.56 -0.49 -3.89
CA THR A 224 10.91 0.48 -4.79
C THR A 224 11.39 1.91 -4.53
N SER A 225 11.19 2.78 -5.52
CA SER A 225 11.50 4.22 -5.39
C SER A 225 10.59 4.88 -4.36
N TYR A 226 9.30 4.51 -4.35
CA TYR A 226 8.31 4.97 -3.37
C TYR A 226 8.72 4.60 -1.93
N GLY A 227 9.13 3.35 -1.72
CA GLY A 227 9.56 2.84 -0.42
C GLY A 227 10.83 3.53 0.11
N LYS A 228 11.81 3.80 -0.75
CA LYS A 228 13.04 4.54 -0.38
C LYS A 228 12.73 5.94 0.15
N ILE A 229 11.77 6.65 -0.44
CA ILE A 229 11.35 7.97 0.06
C ILE A 229 10.69 7.84 1.44
N ILE A 230 9.89 6.79 1.68
CA ILE A 230 9.33 6.51 3.02
C ILE A 230 10.45 6.27 4.04
N ILE A 231 11.46 5.47 3.71
CA ILE A 231 12.60 5.21 4.59
C ILE A 231 13.31 6.52 4.95
N ILE A 232 13.59 7.39 3.96
CA ILE A 232 14.17 8.71 4.20
C ILE A 232 13.30 9.53 5.16
N LYS A 233 11.97 9.56 4.96
CA LYS A 233 11.04 10.27 5.87
C LYS A 233 11.07 9.71 7.29
N VAL A 234 11.11 8.39 7.45
CA VAL A 234 11.16 7.73 8.76
C VAL A 234 12.48 8.05 9.47
N VAL A 235 13.61 8.04 8.76
CA VAL A 235 14.92 8.42 9.31
C VAL A 235 14.94 9.89 9.74
N LEU A 236 14.43 10.80 8.89
CA LEU A 236 14.31 12.22 9.23
C LEU A 236 13.41 12.45 10.46
N LEU A 237 12.26 11.77 10.53
CA LEU A 237 11.36 11.84 11.68
C LEU A 237 12.01 11.29 12.95
N ALA A 238 12.73 10.16 12.85
CA ALA A 238 13.45 9.58 13.99
C ALA A 238 14.52 10.55 14.52
N PHE A 239 15.26 11.20 13.63
CA PHE A 239 16.24 12.22 14.00
C PHE A 239 15.58 13.45 14.66
N MET A 240 14.45 13.92 14.11
CA MET A 240 13.66 14.99 14.70
C MET A 240 13.15 14.64 16.11
N LEU A 241 12.61 13.44 16.30
CA LEU A 241 12.13 12.94 17.59
C LEU A 241 13.26 12.76 18.60
N MET A 242 14.44 12.32 18.14
CA MET A 242 15.63 12.22 18.99
C MET A 242 16.06 13.60 19.50
N ILE A 243 16.09 14.62 18.65
CA ILE A 243 16.37 16.02 19.06
C ILE A 243 15.32 16.50 20.06
N ALA A 244 14.04 16.28 19.80
CA ALA A 244 12.95 16.66 20.69
C ALA A 244 13.06 15.97 22.06
N ALA A 245 13.41 14.67 22.08
CA ALA A 245 13.61 13.91 23.31
C ALA A 245 14.85 14.37 24.10
N LEU A 246 15.99 14.57 23.43
CA LEU A 246 17.20 15.11 24.05
C LEU A 246 16.95 16.51 24.64
N ASN A 247 16.16 17.33 23.95
CA ASN A 247 15.76 18.63 24.43
C ASN A 247 14.87 18.54 25.68
N ARG A 248 13.93 17.59 25.70
CA ARG A 248 13.04 17.32 26.85
C ARG A 248 13.80 16.82 28.08
N PHE A 249 14.76 15.91 27.91
CA PHE A 249 15.40 15.19 29.03
C PHE A 249 16.76 15.75 29.47
N ARG A 250 17.54 16.36 28.56
CA ARG A 250 18.88 16.89 28.87
C ARG A 250 18.94 18.42 28.83
N LEU A 251 18.47 19.06 27.76
CA LEU A 251 18.66 20.52 27.58
C LEU A 251 17.68 21.39 28.39
N SER A 252 16.51 20.87 28.75
CA SER A 252 15.57 21.57 29.62
C SER A 252 15.89 21.45 31.13
N ALA A 253 16.80 20.54 31.53
CA ALA A 253 17.20 20.37 32.92
C ALA A 253 18.12 21.51 33.41
N ASP A 254 18.94 22.08 32.51
CA ASP A 254 19.81 23.22 32.84
C ASP A 254 19.07 24.57 32.96
N GLY A 255 17.78 24.64 32.60
CA GLY A 255 16.76 25.62 33.03
C GLY A 255 17.01 27.13 32.82
N ARG A 256 18.23 27.59 32.55
CA ARG A 256 18.65 28.98 32.76
C ARG A 256 18.71 29.82 31.50
N SER A 257 19.04 29.27 30.32
CA SER A 257 19.23 30.11 29.11
C SER A 257 18.09 30.06 28.08
N GLY A 258 17.32 28.97 27.99
CA GLY A 258 16.32 28.77 26.92
C GLY A 258 16.89 28.71 25.49
N GLN A 259 18.22 28.80 25.34
CA GLN A 259 18.91 28.80 24.04
C GLN A 259 18.88 27.41 23.39
N GLY A 260 19.07 26.33 24.18
CA GLY A 260 19.00 24.96 23.66
C GLY A 260 17.66 24.64 22.98
N LEU A 261 16.54 25.07 23.59
CA LEU A 261 15.20 24.93 23.02
C LEU A 261 15.05 25.71 21.70
N ARG A 262 15.67 26.90 21.57
CA ARG A 262 15.61 27.68 20.33
C ARG A 262 16.32 26.97 19.19
N TYR A 263 17.51 26.42 19.42
CA TYR A 263 18.23 25.65 18.40
C TYR A 263 17.48 24.37 18.03
N ALA A 264 16.93 23.65 19.02
CA ALA A 264 16.10 22.48 18.76
C ALA A 264 14.92 22.81 17.83
N LEU A 265 14.18 23.90 18.08
CA LEU A 265 13.09 24.33 17.20
C LEU A 265 13.54 24.68 15.78
N ILE A 266 14.72 25.29 15.62
CA ILE A 266 15.29 25.56 14.29
C ILE A 266 15.57 24.26 13.54
N PHE A 267 16.24 23.29 14.19
CA PHE A 267 16.51 21.99 13.59
C PHE A 267 15.21 21.23 13.27
N GLU A 268 14.24 21.23 14.19
CA GLU A 268 12.92 20.63 13.97
C GLU A 268 12.19 21.25 12.77
N MET A 269 12.27 22.57 12.58
CA MET A 269 11.69 23.24 11.41
C MET A 269 12.41 22.88 10.11
N ILE A 270 13.74 22.82 10.10
CA ILE A 270 14.52 22.46 8.90
C ILE A 270 14.23 21.01 8.50
N ILE A 271 14.31 20.08 9.46
CA ILE A 271 14.01 18.66 9.23
C ILE A 271 12.54 18.48 8.85
N GLY A 272 11.63 19.18 9.54
CA GLY A 272 10.20 19.15 9.24
C GLY A 272 9.90 19.60 7.81
N LEU A 273 10.55 20.66 7.33
CA LEU A 273 10.42 21.12 5.94
C LEU A 273 10.94 20.06 4.95
N ALA A 274 12.07 19.40 5.27
CA ALA A 274 12.58 18.29 4.46
C ALA A 274 11.61 17.09 4.44
N VAL A 275 10.95 16.78 5.56
CA VAL A 275 9.90 15.75 5.64
C VAL A 275 8.68 16.11 4.79
N PHE A 276 8.25 17.38 4.80
CA PHE A 276 7.17 17.88 3.94
C PHE A 276 7.54 17.79 2.46
N PHE A 277 8.77 18.16 2.09
CA PHE A 277 9.26 18.02 0.73
C PHE A 277 9.28 16.55 0.29
N ALA A 278 9.84 15.66 1.12
CA ALA A 278 9.83 14.23 0.86
C ALA A 278 8.39 13.66 0.79
N ALA A 279 7.45 14.17 1.59
CA ALA A 279 6.04 13.80 1.49
C ALA A 279 5.39 14.25 0.17
N SER A 280 5.70 15.46 -0.29
CA SER A 280 5.24 15.97 -1.58
C SER A 280 5.82 15.18 -2.74
N LEU A 281 7.10 14.79 -2.65
CA LEU A 281 7.76 13.94 -3.65
C LEU A 281 7.19 12.52 -3.67
N LEU A 282 6.94 11.92 -2.50
CA LEU A 282 6.29 10.61 -2.40
C LEU A 282 4.96 10.59 -3.14
N ALA A 283 4.23 11.70 -3.13
CA ALA A 283 2.92 11.81 -3.73
C ALA A 283 2.95 12.15 -5.24
N THR A 284 4.14 12.30 -5.85
CA THR A 284 4.32 12.29 -7.31
C THR A 284 4.76 10.94 -7.86
N GLN A 285 5.25 10.04 -7.00
CA GLN A 285 5.63 8.67 -7.39
C GLN A 285 4.41 7.74 -7.37
N PRO A 286 4.34 6.73 -8.27
CA PRO A 286 3.35 5.67 -8.14
C PRO A 286 3.55 4.93 -6.81
N PRO A 287 2.47 4.44 -6.16
CA PRO A 287 2.57 3.56 -5.00
C PRO A 287 3.45 2.35 -5.29
N ALA A 288 4.18 1.89 -4.29
CA ALA A 288 5.07 0.74 -4.39
C ALA A 288 4.36 -0.56 -4.81
N VAL A 289 3.07 -0.72 -4.48
CA VAL A 289 2.23 -1.83 -4.98
C VAL A 289 2.05 -1.86 -6.50
N HIS A 290 2.34 -0.75 -7.19
CA HIS A 290 2.26 -0.62 -8.64
C HIS A 290 3.64 -0.50 -9.31
N GLU A 291 4.73 -0.61 -8.55
CA GLU A 291 6.11 -0.57 -9.05
C GLU A 291 6.70 -1.98 -9.02
N ASN A 292 7.55 -2.30 -9.99
CA ASN A 292 8.33 -3.53 -9.93
C ASN A 292 9.33 -3.45 -8.76
N ILE A 293 9.39 -4.49 -7.96
CA ILE A 293 10.25 -4.53 -6.77
C ILE A 293 11.63 -5.03 -7.19
N ILE A 294 12.63 -4.17 -7.08
CA ILE A 294 14.05 -4.52 -7.28
C ILE A 294 14.65 -4.80 -5.91
N TRP A 295 14.75 -6.07 -5.57
CA TRP A 295 15.23 -6.51 -4.27
C TRP A 295 16.77 -6.40 -4.19
N PRO A 296 17.34 -5.67 -3.20
CA PRO A 296 18.77 -5.36 -3.20
C PRO A 296 19.64 -6.40 -2.47
N PHE A 297 19.06 -7.52 -2.00
CA PHE A 297 19.77 -8.52 -1.19
C PHE A 297 19.71 -9.89 -1.86
N ASP A 298 20.73 -10.73 -1.65
CA ASP A 298 20.78 -12.08 -2.22
C ASP A 298 19.77 -13.05 -1.58
N TYR A 299 19.22 -12.68 -0.43
CA TYR A 299 18.27 -13.49 0.32
C TYR A 299 16.97 -12.73 0.58
N ARG A 300 15.86 -13.46 0.59
CA ARG A 300 14.54 -12.96 0.98
C ARG A 300 13.92 -13.87 2.05
N LEU A 301 12.95 -13.32 2.78
CA LEU A 301 12.12 -14.13 3.68
C LEU A 301 11.23 -15.07 2.86
N ARG A 302 11.05 -16.29 3.35
CA ARG A 302 10.08 -17.24 2.80
C ARG A 302 8.66 -16.73 3.00
N ASP A 303 7.80 -16.99 2.03
CA ASP A 303 6.43 -16.47 2.02
C ASP A 303 5.48 -17.30 2.89
N ASN A 304 5.82 -18.56 3.12
CA ASN A 304 4.99 -19.54 3.83
C ASN A 304 5.36 -19.70 5.31
N ILE A 305 6.12 -18.77 5.90
CA ILE A 305 6.60 -18.89 7.30
C ILE A 305 5.44 -19.09 8.28
N LEU A 306 4.31 -18.40 8.06
CA LEU A 306 3.14 -18.47 8.94
C LEU A 306 2.14 -19.57 8.55
N SER A 307 2.14 -20.00 7.29
CA SER A 307 1.20 -21.01 6.79
C SER A 307 1.72 -22.44 6.93
N ASP A 308 3.04 -22.62 6.96
CA ASP A 308 3.67 -23.90 7.24
C ASP A 308 3.75 -24.13 8.76
N PRO A 309 3.07 -25.16 9.32
CA PRO A 309 3.08 -25.43 10.76
C PRO A 309 4.48 -25.64 11.34
N LEU A 310 5.41 -26.19 10.55
CA LEU A 310 6.78 -26.44 10.99
C LEU A 310 7.56 -25.13 11.11
N LEU A 311 7.44 -24.26 10.09
CA LEU A 311 8.09 -22.94 10.10
C LEU A 311 7.46 -22.03 11.15
N ALA A 312 6.14 -22.10 11.34
CA ALA A 312 5.43 -21.33 12.33
C ALA A 312 5.83 -21.74 13.77
N ASP A 313 5.95 -23.04 14.06
CA ASP A 313 6.45 -23.53 15.34
C ASP A 313 7.91 -23.13 15.57
N ALA A 314 8.76 -23.25 14.54
CA ALA A 314 10.16 -22.81 14.61
C ALA A 314 10.28 -21.30 14.87
N ALA A 315 9.47 -20.47 14.20
CA ALA A 315 9.40 -19.04 14.43
C ALA A 315 8.93 -18.76 15.87
N TRP A 316 7.84 -19.40 16.30
CA TRP A 316 7.28 -19.20 17.62
C TRP A 316 8.28 -19.53 18.74
N ARG A 317 8.99 -20.65 18.65
CA ARG A 317 10.04 -21.04 19.60
C ARG A 317 11.18 -20.02 19.65
N SER A 318 11.57 -19.49 18.49
CA SER A 318 12.66 -18.51 18.38
C SER A 318 12.27 -17.12 18.92
N PHE A 319 11.01 -16.70 18.73
CA PHE A 319 10.56 -15.34 19.07
C PHE A 319 9.81 -15.22 20.40
N LYS A 320 9.21 -16.28 20.96
CA LYS A 320 8.49 -16.26 22.25
C LYS A 320 9.27 -15.70 23.46
N PRO A 321 10.60 -15.88 23.60
CA PRO A 321 11.32 -15.33 24.75
C PRO A 321 11.35 -13.79 24.75
N LEU A 322 11.28 -13.14 23.58
CA LEU A 322 11.34 -11.67 23.46
C LEU A 322 10.15 -10.93 24.08
N PRO A 323 8.87 -11.22 23.76
CA PRO A 323 7.74 -10.57 24.39
C PRO A 323 7.59 -10.93 25.87
N VAL A 324 7.97 -12.14 26.28
CA VAL A 324 8.00 -12.53 27.71
C VAL A 324 9.03 -11.69 28.47
N ALA A 325 10.26 -11.57 27.93
CA ALA A 325 11.29 -10.70 28.48
C ALA A 325 10.86 -9.23 28.51
N LEU A 326 10.22 -8.73 27.44
CA LEU A 326 9.70 -7.37 27.36
C LEU A 326 8.63 -7.09 28.42
N LEU A 327 7.66 -8.00 28.60
CA LEU A 327 6.59 -7.87 29.60
C LEU A 327 7.13 -7.88 31.03
N ILE A 328 8.09 -8.77 31.33
CA ILE A 328 8.78 -8.78 32.63
C ILE A 328 9.55 -7.47 32.81
N GLY A 329 10.28 -7.01 31.79
CA GLY A 329 11.01 -5.74 31.82
C GLY A 329 10.11 -4.53 32.08
N ILE A 330 8.99 -4.43 31.36
CA ILE A 330 7.98 -3.38 31.55
C ILE A 330 7.39 -3.45 32.96
N GLY A 331 6.98 -4.63 33.43
CA GLY A 331 6.43 -4.83 34.78
C GLY A 331 7.41 -4.38 35.87
N CYS A 332 8.71 -4.63 35.66
CA CYS A 332 9.74 -4.23 36.60
C CYS A 332 10.09 -2.73 36.58
N LEU A 333 9.76 -1.97 35.52
CA LEU A 333 9.89 -0.51 35.52
C LEU A 333 8.95 0.17 36.54
N PHE A 334 7.86 -0.50 36.89
CA PHE A 334 6.88 -0.05 37.89
C PHE A 334 7.24 -0.44 39.33
N LEU A 335 8.26 -1.28 39.55
CA LEU A 335 8.72 -1.64 40.90
C LEU A 335 9.71 -0.58 41.43
N PRO A 336 9.40 0.12 42.54
CA PRO A 336 10.13 1.33 42.96
C PRO A 336 11.56 1.09 43.44
N LYS A 337 11.97 -0.17 43.66
CA LYS A 337 13.24 -0.52 44.33
C LYS A 337 14.28 -1.21 43.45
N TRP A 338 13.89 -1.79 42.30
CA TRP A 338 14.69 -2.81 41.57
C TRP A 338 14.83 -2.53 40.06
N ARG A 339 14.75 -1.26 39.64
CA ARG A 339 14.63 -0.89 38.21
C ARG A 339 15.75 -1.37 37.29
N TRP A 340 17.01 -1.39 37.74
CA TRP A 340 18.14 -1.80 36.90
C TRP A 340 18.51 -3.28 37.07
N GLN A 341 18.34 -3.85 38.27
CA GLN A 341 18.54 -5.27 38.55
C GLN A 341 17.56 -6.14 37.78
N ALA A 342 16.32 -5.68 37.64
CA ALA A 342 15.32 -6.36 36.84
C ALA A 342 15.64 -6.35 35.34
N VAL A 343 16.23 -5.26 34.81
CA VAL A 343 16.71 -5.21 33.42
C VAL A 343 17.81 -6.24 33.21
N ILE A 344 18.71 -6.43 34.19
CA ILE A 344 19.76 -7.45 34.14
C ILE A 344 19.15 -8.86 34.19
N VAL A 345 18.23 -9.14 35.11
CA VAL A 345 17.56 -10.45 35.21
C VAL A 345 16.79 -10.78 33.93
N VAL A 346 16.10 -9.80 33.34
CA VAL A 346 15.40 -9.93 32.06
C VAL A 346 16.38 -10.18 30.91
N ALA A 347 17.50 -9.46 30.87
CA ALA A 347 18.52 -9.67 29.86
C ALA A 347 19.19 -11.05 29.98
N PHE A 348 19.45 -11.51 31.21
CA PHE A 348 20.07 -12.81 31.49
C PHE A 348 19.13 -13.97 31.21
N ALA A 349 17.86 -13.87 31.64
CA ALA A 349 16.82 -14.83 31.27
C ALA A 349 16.60 -14.84 29.75
N GLY A 350 16.58 -13.67 29.12
CA GLY A 350 16.53 -13.52 27.67
C GLY A 350 17.68 -14.28 26.99
N LEU A 351 18.92 -14.11 27.46
CA LEU A 351 20.10 -14.82 26.95
C LEU A 351 20.04 -16.34 27.15
N ILE A 352 19.60 -16.82 28.31
CA ILE A 352 19.50 -18.26 28.62
C ILE A 352 18.43 -18.95 27.77
N PHE A 353 17.30 -18.28 27.53
CA PHE A 353 16.19 -18.83 26.74
C PHE A 353 16.25 -18.41 25.26
N PHE A 354 17.26 -17.66 24.82
CA PHE A 354 17.42 -17.27 23.42
C PHE A 354 17.84 -18.47 22.58
N GLN A 355 16.91 -18.97 21.77
CA GLN A 355 17.21 -19.92 20.70
C GLN A 355 17.34 -19.12 19.41
N PRO A 356 18.56 -18.92 18.87
CA PRO A 356 18.72 -18.19 17.62
C PRO A 356 17.96 -18.93 16.51
N PRO A 357 17.09 -18.24 15.75
CA PRO A 357 16.41 -18.86 14.63
C PRO A 357 17.46 -19.37 13.64
N ARG A 358 17.33 -20.63 13.20
CA ARG A 358 18.13 -21.14 12.07
C ARG A 358 17.72 -20.36 10.83
N THR A 359 18.56 -19.43 10.41
CA THR A 359 18.28 -18.47 9.33
C THR A 359 17.93 -19.17 8.02
N GLU A 360 18.54 -20.32 7.74
CA GLU A 360 18.27 -21.17 6.56
C GLU A 360 16.81 -21.64 6.45
N LEU A 361 16.08 -21.77 7.57
CA LEU A 361 14.65 -22.12 7.53
C LEU A 361 13.77 -20.93 7.11
N PHE A 362 14.20 -19.71 7.40
CA PHE A 362 13.39 -18.50 7.17
C PHE A 362 13.80 -17.76 5.89
N LEU A 363 15.00 -17.99 5.40
CA LEU A 363 15.54 -17.36 4.19
C LEU A 363 15.43 -18.31 3.00
N GLN A 364 15.25 -17.70 1.83
CA GLN A 364 15.35 -18.32 0.52
C GLN A 364 16.20 -17.40 -0.37
N ASP A 365 16.94 -17.98 -1.31
CA ASP A 365 17.67 -17.21 -2.32
C ASP A 365 16.69 -16.31 -3.10
N ALA A 366 17.10 -15.06 -3.28
CA ALA A 366 16.41 -14.08 -4.07
C ALA A 366 17.14 -13.91 -5.41
N ASN A 367 16.36 -13.72 -6.47
CA ASN A 367 16.85 -13.33 -7.78
C ASN A 367 16.08 -12.09 -8.25
N GLU A 368 16.51 -11.52 -9.39
CA GLU A 368 15.89 -10.34 -9.98
C GLU A 368 14.41 -10.54 -10.32
N ALA A 369 13.98 -11.79 -10.57
CA ALA A 369 12.60 -12.11 -10.84
C ALA A 369 11.78 -12.41 -9.57
N SER A 370 12.36 -12.62 -8.39
CA SER A 370 11.64 -13.11 -7.19
C SER A 370 10.38 -12.31 -6.82
N PHE A 371 10.31 -11.02 -7.15
CA PHE A 371 9.15 -10.18 -6.90
C PHE A 371 8.43 -9.68 -8.17
N LEU A 372 8.87 -10.12 -9.36
CA LEU A 372 8.18 -9.85 -10.60
C LEU A 372 6.86 -10.63 -10.67
N ARG A 373 5.89 -10.03 -11.35
CA ARG A 373 4.57 -10.60 -11.63
C ARG A 373 4.36 -10.74 -13.13
N SER A 374 3.51 -11.67 -13.51
CA SER A 374 3.19 -11.93 -14.91
C SER A 374 2.54 -10.70 -15.57
N PRO A 375 3.16 -10.09 -16.61
CA PRO A 375 2.62 -8.91 -17.28
C PRO A 375 1.50 -9.25 -18.28
N THR A 376 1.24 -10.52 -18.53
CA THR A 376 0.23 -11.05 -19.47
C THR A 376 -1.21 -10.93 -18.96
N SER A 377 -1.38 -10.48 -17.71
CA SER A 377 -2.68 -10.30 -17.05
C SER A 377 -3.52 -11.58 -16.94
N TYR A 378 -2.91 -12.76 -16.99
CA TYR A 378 -3.59 -14.06 -16.85
C TYR A 378 -4.78 -14.22 -17.84
N THR A 379 -4.60 -13.74 -19.07
CA THR A 379 -5.62 -13.80 -20.13
C THR A 379 -5.72 -15.21 -20.72
N SER A 380 -6.89 -15.62 -21.19
CA SER A 380 -7.07 -16.92 -21.86
C SER A 380 -6.12 -17.08 -23.06
N ILE A 381 -5.89 -16.02 -23.84
CA ILE A 381 -4.91 -16.01 -24.94
C ILE A 381 -3.49 -16.30 -24.43
N ALA A 382 -3.09 -15.70 -23.30
CA ALA A 382 -1.75 -15.92 -22.73
C ALA A 382 -1.59 -17.34 -22.19
N ILE A 383 -2.60 -17.88 -21.53
CA ILE A 383 -2.61 -19.27 -21.03
C ILE A 383 -2.56 -20.26 -22.21
N ALA A 384 -3.35 -20.03 -23.26
CA ALA A 384 -3.34 -20.87 -24.46
C ALA A 384 -1.99 -20.86 -25.17
N ARG A 385 -1.33 -19.69 -25.28
CA ARG A 385 0.06 -19.60 -25.77
C ARG A 385 1.01 -20.40 -24.88
N GLY A 386 0.85 -20.32 -23.56
CA GLY A 386 1.62 -21.09 -22.59
C GLY A 386 1.46 -22.60 -22.78
N ALA A 387 0.22 -23.08 -22.96
CA ALA A 387 -0.07 -24.49 -23.21
C ALA A 387 0.64 -25.02 -24.47
N ALA A 388 0.62 -24.26 -25.56
CA ALA A 388 1.31 -24.62 -26.80
C ALA A 388 2.84 -24.66 -26.63
N ALA A 389 3.40 -23.67 -25.94
CA ALA A 389 4.82 -23.63 -25.62
C ALA A 389 5.23 -24.79 -24.69
N PHE A 390 4.38 -25.17 -23.74
CA PHE A 390 4.65 -26.24 -22.80
C PHE A 390 4.72 -27.59 -23.50
N GLY A 391 3.77 -27.88 -24.41
CA GLY A 391 3.79 -29.09 -25.23
C GLY A 391 5.06 -29.22 -26.08
N SER A 392 5.58 -28.09 -26.57
CA SER A 392 6.75 -28.07 -27.46
C SER A 392 8.09 -28.17 -26.73
N ASN A 393 8.19 -27.65 -25.50
CA ASN A 393 9.47 -27.46 -24.81
C ASN A 393 9.59 -28.22 -23.47
N CYS A 394 8.47 -28.53 -22.81
CA CYS A 394 8.47 -29.01 -21.41
C CYS A 394 7.91 -30.43 -21.27
N ALA A 395 7.00 -30.84 -22.15
CA ALA A 395 6.24 -32.08 -22.01
C ALA A 395 7.08 -33.36 -22.12
N SER A 396 8.26 -33.32 -22.75
CA SER A 396 9.15 -34.50 -22.85
C SER A 396 9.62 -35.00 -21.48
N CYS A 397 9.84 -34.09 -20.53
CA CYS A 397 10.19 -34.42 -19.14
C CYS A 397 8.98 -34.30 -18.20
N HIS A 398 8.16 -33.26 -18.33
CA HIS A 398 7.05 -33.03 -17.40
C HIS A 398 5.75 -33.80 -17.73
N GLY A 399 5.65 -34.40 -18.92
CA GLY A 399 4.41 -34.99 -19.45
C GLY A 399 3.41 -33.94 -19.92
N ASN A 400 2.51 -34.31 -20.83
CA ASN A 400 1.46 -33.38 -21.33
C ASN A 400 0.46 -32.95 -20.24
N ASP A 401 0.34 -33.72 -19.16
CA ASP A 401 -0.51 -33.42 -18.01
C ASP A 401 0.24 -32.66 -16.89
N GLY A 402 1.54 -32.37 -17.09
CA GLY A 402 2.38 -31.65 -16.14
C GLY A 402 2.74 -32.41 -14.86
N ARG A 403 2.50 -33.73 -14.79
CA ARG A 403 2.69 -34.52 -13.57
C ARG A 403 4.10 -35.07 -13.34
N GLY A 404 5.06 -34.67 -14.19
CA GLY A 404 6.45 -35.13 -14.08
C GLY A 404 6.69 -36.54 -14.63
N ARG A 405 5.82 -37.03 -15.52
CA ARG A 405 5.86 -38.39 -16.07
C ARG A 405 6.10 -38.39 -17.59
N GLY A 406 6.94 -37.49 -18.06
CA GLY A 406 7.36 -37.47 -19.46
C GLY A 406 8.27 -38.65 -19.80
N GLU A 407 8.39 -38.98 -21.08
CA GLU A 407 9.22 -40.10 -21.55
C GLU A 407 10.68 -39.96 -21.11
N GLN A 408 11.21 -38.74 -21.06
CA GLN A 408 12.59 -38.45 -20.66
C GLN A 408 12.81 -38.36 -19.15
N ALA A 409 11.74 -38.29 -18.34
CA ALA A 409 11.81 -38.15 -16.88
C ALA A 409 12.57 -39.31 -16.20
N THR A 410 12.58 -40.49 -16.81
CA THR A 410 13.23 -41.69 -16.26
C THR A 410 14.77 -41.65 -16.32
N GLY A 411 15.34 -40.79 -17.18
CA GLY A 411 16.78 -40.60 -17.30
C GLY A 411 17.38 -39.57 -16.35
N ASP A 412 16.54 -38.78 -15.67
CA ASP A 412 17.00 -37.67 -14.84
C ASP A 412 17.34 -38.11 -13.39
N PRO A 413 18.41 -37.56 -12.78
CA PRO A 413 18.82 -37.88 -11.41
C PRO A 413 17.79 -37.45 -10.35
N ILE A 414 16.95 -36.46 -10.67
CA ILE A 414 15.80 -36.05 -9.86
C ILE A 414 14.59 -35.99 -10.78
N TRP A 415 13.52 -36.70 -10.42
CA TRP A 415 12.27 -36.66 -11.16
C TRP A 415 11.70 -35.24 -11.21
N PRO A 416 11.20 -34.79 -12.39
CA PRO A 416 10.49 -33.54 -12.49
C PRO A 416 9.29 -33.50 -11.52
N PRO A 417 9.05 -32.37 -10.84
CA PRO A 417 7.94 -32.27 -9.88
C PRO A 417 6.58 -32.32 -10.59
N ASP A 418 5.56 -32.76 -9.86
CA ASP A 418 4.15 -32.65 -10.27
C ASP A 418 3.71 -31.18 -10.21
N LEU A 419 3.69 -30.52 -11.38
CA LEU A 419 3.32 -29.11 -11.52
C LEU A 419 1.83 -28.85 -11.24
N THR A 420 1.00 -29.91 -11.19
CA THR A 420 -0.42 -29.79 -10.82
C THR A 420 -0.63 -29.71 -9.31
N ALA A 421 0.41 -29.94 -8.49
CA ALA A 421 0.29 -29.94 -7.04
C ALA A 421 -0.13 -28.54 -6.51
N PRO A 422 -1.03 -28.47 -5.51
CA PRO A 422 -1.53 -27.18 -4.99
C PRO A 422 -0.43 -26.21 -4.54
N LEU A 423 0.74 -26.70 -4.12
CA LEU A 423 1.87 -25.86 -3.73
C LEU A 423 2.34 -24.91 -4.85
N PHE A 424 2.17 -25.32 -6.11
CA PHE A 424 2.56 -24.53 -7.27
C PHE A 424 1.51 -23.48 -7.64
N ALA A 425 0.27 -23.63 -7.18
CA ALA A 425 -0.75 -22.57 -7.30
C ALA A 425 -0.38 -21.35 -6.43
N ASP A 426 0.28 -21.56 -5.29
CA ASP A 426 0.62 -20.50 -4.33
C ASP A 426 2.07 -19.99 -4.44
N ARG A 427 2.90 -20.56 -5.34
CA ARG A 427 4.28 -20.11 -5.54
C ARG A 427 4.30 -18.75 -6.25
N ARG A 428 5.38 -17.96 -6.11
CA ARG A 428 5.53 -16.66 -6.79
C ARG A 428 5.75 -16.80 -8.29
N ASP A 429 5.17 -15.88 -9.07
CA ASP A 429 5.28 -15.78 -10.53
C ASP A 429 6.73 -15.79 -11.02
N GLY A 430 7.53 -14.86 -10.52
CA GLY A 430 8.87 -14.71 -11.01
C GLY A 430 9.83 -15.83 -10.60
N GLU A 431 9.48 -16.64 -9.60
CA GLU A 431 10.25 -17.87 -9.30
C GLU A 431 10.08 -18.92 -10.40
N PHE A 432 8.87 -19.04 -10.96
CA PHE A 432 8.64 -19.88 -12.13
C PHE A 432 9.37 -19.33 -13.35
N PHE A 433 9.22 -18.02 -13.60
CA PHE A 433 9.90 -17.36 -14.72
C PHE A 433 11.42 -17.56 -14.64
N TRP A 434 12.02 -17.33 -13.47
CA TRP A 434 13.46 -17.53 -13.26
C TRP A 434 13.87 -18.98 -13.55
N THR A 435 13.13 -19.94 -13.01
CA THR A 435 13.42 -21.38 -13.20
C THR A 435 13.28 -21.79 -14.67
N ILE A 436 12.29 -21.25 -15.41
CA ILE A 436 12.11 -21.53 -16.84
C ILE A 436 13.27 -20.95 -17.65
N MET A 437 13.66 -19.71 -17.37
CA MET A 437 14.68 -19.03 -18.16
C MET A 437 16.09 -19.55 -17.88
N HIS A 438 16.43 -19.78 -16.61
CA HIS A 438 17.81 -20.11 -16.18
C HIS A 438 17.99 -21.58 -15.76
N GLY A 439 16.92 -22.36 -15.64
CA GLY A 439 16.99 -23.75 -15.23
C GLY A 439 17.23 -23.92 -13.72
N LYS A 440 17.70 -25.11 -13.34
CA LYS A 440 18.02 -25.46 -11.96
C LYS A 440 19.17 -26.44 -11.87
N GLU A 441 20.10 -26.18 -10.95
CA GLU A 441 21.23 -27.03 -10.66
C GLU A 441 21.06 -27.83 -9.35
N LEU A 442 21.74 -28.97 -9.30
CA LEU A 442 21.92 -29.81 -8.12
C LEU A 442 23.07 -29.27 -7.25
N GLN A 443 23.19 -29.76 -6.02
CA GLN A 443 24.28 -29.38 -5.10
C GLN A 443 25.68 -29.71 -5.64
N ASP A 444 25.79 -30.66 -6.56
CA ASP A 444 27.04 -31.07 -7.23
C ASP A 444 27.23 -30.37 -8.59
N SER A 445 26.52 -29.27 -8.84
CA SER A 445 26.57 -28.45 -10.06
C SER A 445 26.10 -29.15 -11.34
N ARG A 446 25.49 -30.34 -11.26
CA ARG A 446 24.79 -30.93 -12.41
C ARG A 446 23.47 -30.21 -12.66
N GLN A 447 23.14 -29.95 -13.92
CA GLN A 447 21.83 -29.42 -14.27
C GLN A 447 20.73 -30.46 -14.03
N SER A 448 19.73 -30.09 -13.22
CA SER A 448 18.49 -30.84 -13.02
C SER A 448 17.37 -30.41 -13.96
N MET A 449 17.42 -29.16 -14.43
CA MET A 449 16.49 -28.61 -15.42
C MET A 449 17.28 -27.61 -16.27
N PRO A 450 17.22 -27.71 -17.61
CA PRO A 450 17.89 -26.75 -18.48
C PRO A 450 17.21 -25.39 -18.44
N GLY A 451 17.97 -24.32 -18.69
CA GLY A 451 17.42 -22.98 -18.94
C GLY A 451 16.97 -22.83 -20.39
N PHE A 452 15.88 -22.09 -20.61
CA PHE A 452 15.28 -21.89 -21.93
C PHE A 452 15.47 -20.46 -22.48
N GLU A 453 16.32 -19.65 -21.87
CA GLU A 453 16.57 -18.26 -22.29
C GLU A 453 17.02 -18.09 -23.75
N SER A 454 17.67 -19.09 -24.33
CA SER A 454 18.10 -19.07 -25.73
C SER A 454 17.01 -19.45 -26.74
N VAL A 455 15.88 -19.98 -26.27
CA VAL A 455 14.81 -20.54 -27.12
C VAL A 455 13.47 -19.80 -26.93
N LEU A 456 13.21 -19.28 -25.73
CA LEU A 456 11.97 -18.61 -25.38
C LEU A 456 12.18 -17.11 -25.19
N ASP A 457 11.25 -16.32 -25.74
CA ASP A 457 11.13 -14.90 -25.39
C ASP A 457 10.44 -14.73 -24.03
N ALA A 458 10.67 -13.58 -23.38
CA ALA A 458 10.11 -13.29 -22.07
C ALA A 458 8.57 -13.38 -22.06
N LYS A 459 7.90 -12.99 -23.16
CA LYS A 459 6.44 -13.05 -23.27
C LYS A 459 5.92 -14.48 -23.25
N THR A 460 6.58 -15.40 -23.97
CA THR A 460 6.21 -16.82 -23.98
C THR A 460 6.54 -17.49 -22.64
N ALA A 461 7.66 -17.13 -22.01
CA ALA A 461 8.00 -17.61 -20.68
C ALA A 461 6.95 -17.17 -19.62
N TRP A 462 6.48 -15.93 -19.65
CA TRP A 462 5.37 -15.50 -18.78
C TRP A 462 4.06 -16.21 -19.09
N SER A 463 3.75 -16.45 -20.37
CA SER A 463 2.62 -17.29 -20.79
C SER A 463 2.73 -18.73 -20.24
N LEU A 464 3.92 -19.31 -20.18
CA LEU A 464 4.16 -20.62 -19.54
C LEU A 464 3.84 -20.59 -18.05
N VAL A 465 4.24 -19.52 -17.34
CA VAL A 465 3.90 -19.34 -15.91
C VAL A 465 2.38 -19.36 -15.72
N ASP A 466 1.63 -18.61 -16.54
CA ASP A 466 0.16 -18.60 -16.47
C ASP A 466 -0.45 -20.00 -16.73
N TYR A 467 0.10 -20.75 -17.68
CA TYR A 467 -0.34 -22.13 -17.95
C TYR A 467 -0.09 -23.08 -16.77
N ILE A 468 1.12 -23.05 -16.20
CA ILE A 468 1.49 -23.87 -15.02
C ILE A 468 0.54 -23.56 -13.85
N ARG A 469 0.21 -22.29 -13.63
CA ARG A 469 -0.77 -21.90 -12.62
C ARG A 469 -2.18 -22.41 -12.90
N THR A 470 -2.58 -22.42 -14.17
CA THR A 470 -3.91 -22.90 -14.57
C THR A 470 -4.04 -24.39 -14.24
N ILE A 471 -3.06 -25.21 -14.60
CA ILE A 471 -3.10 -26.67 -14.31
C ILE A 471 -2.95 -26.97 -12.80
N ALA A 472 -2.21 -26.16 -12.04
CA ALA A 472 -2.17 -26.26 -10.58
C ALA A 472 -3.53 -25.89 -9.95
N SER A 473 -4.15 -24.81 -10.44
CA SER A 473 -5.46 -24.33 -9.99
C SER A 473 -6.56 -25.36 -10.27
N ALA A 474 -6.48 -26.09 -11.38
CA ALA A 474 -7.41 -27.18 -11.72
C ALA A 474 -7.50 -28.23 -10.60
N ARG A 475 -6.37 -28.56 -9.96
CA ARG A 475 -6.34 -29.48 -8.84
C ARG A 475 -6.89 -28.84 -7.57
N THR A 476 -6.55 -27.58 -7.30
CA THR A 476 -7.07 -26.81 -6.16
C THR A 476 -8.59 -26.75 -6.16
N ILE A 477 -9.21 -26.43 -7.30
CA ILE A 477 -10.68 -26.38 -7.42
C ILE A 477 -11.34 -27.76 -7.46
N SER A 478 -10.56 -28.83 -7.61
CA SER A 478 -11.06 -30.21 -7.55
C SER A 478 -11.13 -30.75 -6.13
N LEU A 479 -10.47 -30.11 -5.16
CA LEU A 479 -10.51 -30.51 -3.77
C LEU A 479 -11.84 -30.05 -3.13
N PRO A 480 -12.61 -30.96 -2.50
CA PRO A 480 -13.86 -30.59 -1.87
C PRO A 480 -13.60 -29.70 -0.65
N ALA A 481 -14.30 -28.56 -0.56
CA ALA A 481 -14.33 -27.76 0.66
C ALA A 481 -15.41 -28.30 1.63
N PRO A 482 -15.25 -28.16 2.96
CA PRO A 482 -16.18 -28.69 3.97
C PRO A 482 -17.64 -28.23 3.82
N ASP A 483 -17.84 -27.14 3.11
CA ASP A 483 -19.10 -26.44 2.95
C ASP A 483 -19.69 -26.62 1.54
N GLY A 484 -19.10 -27.48 0.69
CA GLY A 484 -19.51 -27.70 -0.69
C GLY A 484 -19.06 -26.63 -1.69
N ALA A 485 -18.21 -25.68 -1.28
CA ALA A 485 -17.51 -24.78 -2.20
C ALA A 485 -16.24 -25.45 -2.76
N VAL A 486 -15.54 -24.74 -3.64
CA VAL A 486 -14.16 -25.10 -4.01
C VAL A 486 -13.17 -24.18 -3.31
N TYR A 487 -11.93 -24.64 -3.12
CA TYR A 487 -10.87 -23.73 -2.71
C TYR A 487 -10.72 -22.61 -3.76
N PRO A 488 -10.73 -21.32 -3.36
CA PRO A 488 -10.70 -20.22 -4.31
C PRO A 488 -9.50 -20.29 -5.23
N ALA A 489 -9.73 -20.18 -6.55
CA ALA A 489 -8.67 -20.09 -7.56
C ALA A 489 -8.95 -18.93 -8.51
N SER A 490 -7.89 -18.33 -9.07
CA SER A 490 -8.04 -17.20 -9.98
C SER A 490 -8.68 -17.65 -11.29
N SER A 491 -9.73 -16.94 -11.73
CA SER A 491 -10.30 -17.15 -13.06
C SER A 491 -9.38 -16.56 -14.12
N PRO A 492 -9.16 -17.25 -15.26
CA PRO A 492 -8.63 -16.62 -16.47
C PRO A 492 -9.40 -15.36 -16.82
N ARG A 493 -8.69 -14.33 -17.31
CA ARG A 493 -9.35 -13.13 -17.84
C ARG A 493 -9.91 -13.40 -19.22
N ILE A 494 -11.23 -13.26 -19.34
CA ILE A 494 -11.98 -13.53 -20.57
C ILE A 494 -12.77 -12.28 -20.93
N ALA A 495 -12.56 -11.77 -22.14
CA ALA A 495 -13.27 -10.61 -22.67
C ALA A 495 -14.65 -11.03 -23.21
N VAL A 496 -15.71 -10.38 -22.72
CA VAL A 496 -17.11 -10.68 -23.05
C VAL A 496 -17.88 -9.41 -23.39
N TYR A 497 -18.84 -9.49 -24.30
CA TYR A 497 -19.73 -8.40 -24.66
C TYR A 497 -21.14 -8.65 -24.11
N CYS A 498 -21.58 -7.80 -23.18
CA CYS A 498 -22.93 -7.86 -22.61
C CYS A 498 -23.71 -6.64 -23.07
N GLY A 499 -24.76 -6.81 -23.89
CA GLY A 499 -25.55 -5.69 -24.40
C GLY A 499 -24.72 -4.64 -25.15
N GLY A 500 -23.70 -5.07 -25.89
CA GLY A 500 -22.79 -4.20 -26.66
C GLY A 500 -21.69 -3.51 -25.85
N LYS A 501 -21.60 -3.71 -24.52
CA LYS A 501 -20.51 -3.20 -23.68
C LYS A 501 -19.46 -4.28 -23.42
N LEU A 502 -18.18 -3.91 -23.55
CA LEU A 502 -17.06 -4.80 -23.24
C LEU A 502 -16.89 -4.93 -21.72
N HIS A 503 -16.85 -6.16 -21.24
CA HIS A 503 -16.53 -6.54 -19.88
C HIS A 503 -15.41 -7.59 -19.88
N GLU A 504 -14.71 -7.72 -18.75
CA GLU A 504 -13.70 -8.76 -18.55
C GLU A 504 -14.06 -9.60 -17.33
N VAL A 505 -14.39 -10.87 -17.56
CA VAL A 505 -14.51 -11.87 -16.50
C VAL A 505 -13.14 -12.02 -15.84
N GLY A 506 -13.08 -12.19 -14.52
CA GLY A 506 -11.80 -12.31 -13.80
C GLY A 506 -11.15 -10.96 -13.44
N ARG A 507 -11.69 -9.82 -13.92
CA ARG A 507 -11.30 -8.48 -13.48
C ARG A 507 -12.27 -7.97 -12.41
N GLN A 508 -11.77 -7.13 -11.50
CA GLN A 508 -12.58 -6.53 -10.44
C GLN A 508 -13.68 -5.66 -11.05
N HIS A 509 -14.94 -6.11 -10.93
CA HIS A 509 -16.16 -5.43 -11.40
C HIS A 509 -17.34 -5.83 -10.49
N ASP A 510 -18.44 -5.09 -10.51
CA ASP A 510 -19.58 -5.28 -9.59
C ASP A 510 -20.40 -6.57 -9.82
N ASN A 511 -20.09 -7.36 -10.85
CA ASN A 511 -20.90 -8.49 -11.30
C ASN A 511 -20.30 -9.85 -10.90
N PHE A 512 -21.18 -10.79 -10.58
CA PHE A 512 -20.86 -12.21 -10.54
C PHE A 512 -20.99 -12.80 -11.94
N TRP A 513 -20.19 -13.82 -12.27
CA TRP A 513 -20.19 -14.45 -13.58
C TRP A 513 -20.44 -15.95 -13.43
N LEU A 514 -21.36 -16.49 -14.23
CA LEU A 514 -21.55 -17.93 -14.41
C LEU A 514 -20.94 -18.32 -15.76
N LEU A 515 -19.98 -19.24 -15.74
CA LEU A 515 -19.35 -19.77 -16.94
C LEU A 515 -19.80 -21.22 -17.10
N LEU A 516 -20.38 -21.56 -18.25
CA LEU A 516 -20.83 -22.90 -18.57
C LEU A 516 -19.99 -23.44 -19.72
N LEU A 517 -19.26 -24.52 -19.45
CA LEU A 517 -18.44 -25.22 -20.43
C LEU A 517 -19.18 -26.46 -20.94
N GLU A 518 -19.60 -26.41 -22.20
CA GLU A 518 -20.22 -27.52 -22.93
C GLU A 518 -19.31 -27.94 -24.08
N ASP A 519 -18.66 -29.10 -23.95
CA ASP A 519 -17.71 -29.66 -24.92
C ASP A 519 -16.56 -28.71 -25.33
N LYS A 520 -16.78 -27.90 -26.38
CA LYS A 520 -15.85 -26.93 -26.96
C LYS A 520 -16.37 -25.49 -26.93
N HIS A 521 -17.57 -25.29 -26.40
CA HIS A 521 -18.24 -24.00 -26.32
C HIS A 521 -18.28 -23.52 -24.87
N LEU A 522 -18.08 -22.22 -24.69
CA LEU A 522 -18.16 -21.57 -23.40
C LEU A 522 -19.26 -20.51 -23.47
N GLU A 523 -20.32 -20.71 -22.69
CA GLU A 523 -21.36 -19.70 -22.47
C GLU A 523 -21.02 -18.92 -21.20
N VAL A 524 -21.18 -17.59 -21.23
CA VAL A 524 -20.91 -16.72 -20.08
C VAL A 524 -22.16 -15.90 -19.78
N PHE A 525 -22.56 -15.90 -18.51
CA PHE A 525 -23.69 -15.13 -18.02
C PHE A 525 -23.24 -14.15 -16.94
N ALA A 526 -23.68 -12.89 -17.07
CA ALA A 526 -23.61 -11.92 -15.99
C ALA A 526 -24.78 -12.13 -15.03
N LEU A 527 -24.49 -12.26 -13.73
CA LEU A 527 -25.49 -12.46 -12.68
C LEU A 527 -25.79 -11.17 -11.95
N ASP A 528 -27.08 -10.84 -11.83
CA ASP A 528 -27.57 -9.74 -11.01
C ASP A 528 -27.72 -10.14 -9.51
N SER A 529 -28.16 -9.21 -8.67
CA SER A 529 -28.40 -9.47 -7.24
C SER A 529 -29.53 -10.48 -6.97
N ASN A 530 -30.36 -10.77 -7.96
CA ASN A 530 -31.50 -11.69 -7.87
C ASN A 530 -31.18 -13.08 -8.44
N GLY A 531 -29.99 -13.28 -9.03
CA GLY A 531 -29.59 -14.53 -9.69
C GLY A 531 -30.10 -14.65 -11.12
N ILE A 532 -30.53 -13.55 -11.75
CA ILE A 532 -30.91 -13.52 -13.17
C ILE A 532 -29.64 -13.47 -14.00
N ALA A 533 -29.50 -14.45 -14.88
CA ALA A 533 -28.38 -14.64 -15.78
C ALA A 533 -28.65 -13.93 -17.12
N THR A 534 -27.90 -12.87 -17.43
CA THR A 534 -27.89 -12.26 -18.76
C THR A 534 -26.75 -12.86 -19.58
N GLU A 535 -27.06 -13.45 -20.72
CA GLU A 535 -26.04 -14.03 -21.61
C GLU A 535 -25.14 -12.93 -22.23
N CYS A 536 -23.86 -13.24 -22.35
CA CYS A 536 -22.85 -12.36 -22.94
C CYS A 536 -22.04 -13.10 -23.99
N ASP A 537 -21.74 -12.41 -25.09
CA ASP A 537 -20.96 -12.97 -26.19
C ASP A 537 -19.48 -13.08 -25.80
N VAL A 538 -18.91 -14.27 -25.90
CA VAL A 538 -17.49 -14.50 -25.64
C VAL A 538 -16.66 -14.09 -26.85
N SER A 539 -15.80 -13.08 -26.68
CA SER A 539 -14.97 -12.57 -27.77
C SER A 539 -13.73 -13.41 -28.06
N ASP A 540 -13.31 -14.25 -27.12
CA ASP A 540 -12.07 -15.01 -27.17
C ASP A 540 -12.34 -16.51 -27.35
N GLN A 541 -12.02 -17.03 -28.53
CA GLN A 541 -12.16 -18.46 -28.85
C GLN A 541 -11.26 -19.37 -28.00
N THR A 542 -10.19 -18.83 -27.40
CA THR A 542 -9.31 -19.59 -26.51
C THR A 542 -9.90 -19.80 -25.11
N ALA A 543 -10.96 -19.06 -24.75
CA ALA A 543 -11.57 -19.13 -23.43
C ALA A 543 -12.09 -20.54 -23.10
N ALA A 544 -12.79 -21.20 -24.04
CA ALA A 544 -13.29 -22.56 -23.84
C ALA A 544 -12.15 -23.57 -23.63
N VAL A 545 -11.06 -23.46 -24.39
CA VAL A 545 -9.87 -24.31 -24.26
C VAL A 545 -9.25 -24.16 -22.88
N VAL A 546 -9.09 -22.92 -22.42
CA VAL A 546 -8.49 -22.63 -21.12
C VAL A 546 -9.38 -23.07 -19.97
N MET A 547 -10.70 -22.84 -20.05
CA MET A 547 -11.63 -23.32 -19.02
C MET A 547 -11.64 -24.85 -18.93
N ARG A 548 -11.44 -25.56 -20.05
CA ARG A 548 -11.27 -27.02 -20.03
C ARG A 548 -10.01 -27.48 -19.29
N LEU A 549 -8.94 -26.69 -19.29
CA LEU A 549 -7.73 -27.01 -18.50
C LEU A 549 -8.01 -27.04 -16.99
N LEU A 550 -9.03 -26.32 -16.52
CA LEU A 550 -9.45 -26.30 -15.11
C LEU A 550 -10.25 -27.56 -14.72
N THR A 551 -10.79 -28.29 -15.70
CA THR A 551 -11.56 -29.53 -15.50
C THR A 551 -11.17 -30.59 -16.52
N PRO A 552 -9.92 -31.09 -16.50
CA PRO A 552 -9.40 -31.97 -17.56
C PRO A 552 -10.08 -33.34 -17.62
N THR A 553 -10.78 -33.75 -16.55
CA THR A 553 -11.42 -35.07 -16.42
C THR A 553 -12.95 -35.04 -16.48
N ALA A 554 -13.56 -33.88 -16.76
CA ALA A 554 -15.02 -33.75 -16.80
C ALA A 554 -15.50 -33.43 -18.21
N ASP A 555 -16.61 -34.05 -18.63
CA ASP A 555 -17.24 -33.81 -19.93
C ASP A 555 -18.12 -32.55 -19.96
N GLY A 556 -18.14 -31.77 -18.90
CA GLY A 556 -18.86 -30.50 -18.80
C GLY A 556 -18.75 -29.93 -17.40
N ALA A 557 -18.70 -28.61 -17.27
CA ALA A 557 -18.63 -27.96 -15.96
C ALA A 557 -19.19 -26.54 -15.97
N SER A 558 -19.80 -26.16 -14.85
CA SER A 558 -20.19 -24.78 -14.56
C SER A 558 -19.30 -24.18 -13.48
N PHE A 559 -18.92 -22.92 -13.62
CA PHE A 559 -18.10 -22.18 -12.66
C PHE A 559 -18.79 -20.89 -12.23
N LEU A 560 -18.83 -20.63 -10.93
CA LEU A 560 -19.22 -19.33 -10.39
C LEU A 560 -17.97 -18.51 -10.10
N VAL A 561 -17.81 -17.38 -10.79
CA VAL A 561 -16.74 -16.41 -10.57
C VAL A 561 -17.30 -15.20 -9.83
N ASP A 562 -16.64 -14.80 -8.75
CA ASP A 562 -17.05 -13.65 -7.95
C ASP A 562 -16.60 -12.32 -8.55
N GLN A 563 -17.10 -11.22 -7.97
CA GLN A 563 -16.76 -9.84 -8.31
C GLN A 563 -15.26 -9.51 -8.22
N ASN A 564 -14.48 -10.34 -7.53
CA ASN A 564 -13.03 -10.21 -7.38
C ASN A 564 -12.28 -11.16 -8.34
N GLY A 565 -12.98 -11.83 -9.27
CA GLY A 565 -12.37 -12.71 -10.26
C GLY A 565 -11.94 -14.08 -9.75
N TRP A 566 -12.44 -14.53 -8.59
CA TRP A 566 -12.15 -15.85 -8.05
C TRP A 566 -13.24 -16.86 -8.45
N ILE A 567 -12.83 -18.05 -8.87
CA ILE A 567 -13.71 -19.22 -8.98
C ILE A 567 -14.05 -19.68 -7.56
N ARG A 568 -15.35 -19.70 -7.23
CA ARG A 568 -15.87 -20.00 -5.88
C ARG A 568 -16.65 -21.29 -5.82
N PHE A 569 -17.30 -21.67 -6.91
CA PHE A 569 -18.03 -22.91 -7.03
C PHE A 569 -17.74 -23.56 -8.38
N ARG A 570 -17.83 -24.89 -8.38
CA ARG A 570 -17.77 -25.72 -9.56
C ARG A 570 -18.88 -26.76 -9.49
N TRP A 571 -19.66 -26.89 -10.53
CA TRP A 571 -20.62 -27.98 -10.73
C TRP A 571 -20.20 -28.80 -11.94
N LEU A 572 -20.37 -30.12 -11.87
CA LEU A 572 -20.04 -31.04 -12.96
C LEU A 572 -21.28 -31.36 -13.79
N GLY A 573 -21.10 -31.56 -15.08
CA GLY A 573 -22.17 -31.81 -16.05
C GLY A 573 -22.44 -30.61 -16.96
N HIS A 574 -23.39 -30.79 -17.87
CA HIS A 574 -23.76 -29.81 -18.90
C HIS A 574 -24.91 -28.89 -18.47
N GLU A 575 -25.63 -29.24 -17.41
CA GLU A 575 -26.82 -28.49 -17.01
C GLU A 575 -26.47 -27.21 -16.24
N LYS A 576 -27.17 -26.13 -16.58
CA LYS A 576 -27.12 -24.88 -15.81
C LYS A 576 -27.62 -25.15 -14.38
N PRO A 577 -26.88 -24.74 -13.34
CA PRO A 577 -27.34 -24.89 -11.96
C PRO A 577 -28.70 -24.22 -11.76
N GLU A 578 -29.59 -24.85 -10.97
CA GLU A 578 -30.89 -24.26 -10.68
C GLU A 578 -30.74 -22.84 -10.08
N PRO A 579 -31.65 -21.89 -10.39
CA PRO A 579 -31.58 -20.53 -9.87
C PRO A 579 -31.54 -20.45 -8.33
N SER A 580 -32.18 -21.40 -7.64
CA SER A 580 -32.17 -21.55 -6.19
C SER A 580 -30.75 -21.81 -5.65
N VAL A 581 -30.03 -22.74 -6.30
CA VAL A 581 -28.64 -23.12 -5.99
C VAL A 581 -27.70 -21.96 -6.27
N LEU A 582 -27.88 -21.30 -7.41
CA LEU A 582 -27.05 -20.15 -7.80
C LEU A 582 -27.20 -18.98 -6.83
N LYS A 583 -28.44 -18.67 -6.42
CA LYS A 583 -28.73 -17.64 -5.43
C LYS A 583 -28.11 -17.96 -4.07
N ALA A 584 -28.18 -19.21 -3.63
CA ALA A 584 -27.53 -19.66 -2.40
C ALA A 584 -26.00 -19.52 -2.48
N ALA A 585 -25.40 -19.90 -3.61
CA ALA A 585 -23.96 -19.77 -3.84
C ALA A 585 -23.50 -18.32 -3.83
N VAL A 586 -24.20 -17.41 -4.53
CA VAL A 586 -23.91 -15.96 -4.53
C VAL A 586 -24.06 -15.37 -3.13
N SER A 587 -25.13 -15.72 -2.41
CA SER A 587 -25.34 -15.28 -1.02
C SER A 587 -24.18 -15.69 -0.12
N LYS A 588 -23.72 -16.94 -0.24
CA LYS A 588 -22.59 -17.47 0.53
C LYS A 588 -21.26 -16.79 0.19
N VAL A 589 -21.03 -16.46 -1.08
CA VAL A 589 -19.82 -15.70 -1.47
C VAL A 589 -19.85 -14.30 -0.88
N ARG A 590 -21.01 -13.64 -0.84
CA ARG A 590 -21.16 -12.31 -0.24
C ARG A 590 -20.92 -12.31 1.27
N THR A 591 -21.30 -13.38 1.98
CA THR A 591 -21.04 -13.50 3.43
C THR A 591 -19.59 -13.87 3.74
N ASN A 592 -18.91 -14.57 2.82
CA ASN A 592 -17.51 -14.96 2.94
C ASN A 592 -16.67 -14.41 1.76
N PRO A 593 -16.44 -13.08 1.70
CA PRO A 593 -15.63 -12.49 0.64
C PRO A 593 -14.17 -12.92 0.80
N VAL A 594 -13.56 -13.38 -0.30
CA VAL A 594 -12.11 -13.57 -0.35
C VAL A 594 -11.49 -12.19 -0.54
N SER A 595 -10.73 -11.72 0.45
CA SER A 595 -10.09 -10.41 0.38
C SER A 595 -9.01 -10.39 -0.69
N LEU A 596 -8.82 -9.23 -1.31
CA LEU A 596 -7.70 -8.98 -2.23
C LEU A 596 -6.33 -9.15 -1.55
N SER A 597 -6.24 -9.14 -0.22
CA SER A 597 -4.97 -9.41 0.49
C SER A 597 -4.49 -10.86 0.33
N ASN A 598 -5.39 -11.81 -0.01
CA ASN A 598 -5.00 -13.16 -0.42
C ASN A 598 -4.49 -13.21 -1.86
N ARG A 599 -4.62 -12.13 -2.65
CA ARG A 599 -3.80 -11.90 -3.86
C ARG A 599 -2.40 -11.40 -3.50
N GLY A 600 -1.82 -11.83 -2.38
CA GLY A 600 -0.43 -11.52 -2.02
C GLY A 600 0.58 -11.83 -3.14
N HIS A 601 0.16 -12.60 -4.16
CA HIS A 601 0.90 -12.89 -5.37
C HIS A 601 0.24 -12.41 -6.69
N HIS A 602 -0.96 -11.80 -6.69
CA HIS A 602 -1.80 -11.64 -7.90
C HIS A 602 -2.51 -10.28 -8.14
N SER A 603 -2.20 -9.20 -7.41
CA SER A 603 -2.79 -7.87 -7.66
C SER A 603 -1.78 -6.84 -8.11
#